data_AF-A0A5E4J4Q5-F1
#
_entry.id   AF-A0A5E4J4Q5-F1
#
_cell.length_a   1.000
_cell.length_b   1.000
_cell.length_c   1.000
_cell.angle_alpha   90.00
_cell.angle_beta   90.00
_cell.angle_gamma   90.00
#
_symmetry.space_group_name_H-M   'P 1'
#
loop_
_entity.id
_entity.type
_entity.pdbx_description
1 polymer ?
#
loop_
_entity_poly.entity_id
_entity_poly.type
_entity_poly.pdbx_seq_one_letter_code
_entity_poly.pdbx_strand_id
1 'polypeptide(L)'
;MLKEFVKKNKTLASDVGWGFLLLVGSLIVLFLLFAFFPNVKADLKSYLEGHGLFGYFSVMTFGSLPVPFPIDAVFITAFSFYSQKWSLIGLSILASTIGSVASFWIAWSLKEKVQKFTGHRFFVTIKRYFEDYGDYAVLLIGIIPFAAVFDVVCFFAGLFDMDSWRFLVGVIVGRTLHFLLIAFILSVI
;
A
#
# COMPACT_ATOMS: atom_id res chain seq x y z
N MET A 1 -38.50 18.04 7.38
CA MET A 1 -38.27 16.89 6.46
C MET A 1 -37.53 17.26 5.17
N LEU A 2 -38.05 18.11 4.27
CA LEU A 2 -37.37 18.38 2.98
C LEU A 2 -35.96 19.01 3.10
N LYS A 3 -35.76 19.94 4.05
CA LYS A 3 -34.45 20.59 4.27
C LYS A 3 -33.35 19.64 4.73
N GLU A 4 -33.69 18.63 5.53
CA GLU A 4 -32.74 17.59 5.96
C GLU A 4 -32.41 16.62 4.82
N PHE A 5 -33.38 16.28 3.97
CA PHE A 5 -33.15 15.44 2.80
C PHE A 5 -32.24 16.11 1.77
N VAL A 6 -32.42 17.41 1.52
CA VAL A 6 -31.56 18.20 0.61
C VAL A 6 -30.15 18.39 1.17
N LYS A 7 -30.02 18.63 2.49
CA LYS A 7 -28.71 18.73 3.15
C LYS A 7 -27.94 17.40 3.09
N LYS A 8 -28.64 16.29 3.31
CA LYS A 8 -28.11 14.93 3.24
C LYS A 8 -27.69 14.51 1.81
N ASN A 9 -28.43 14.93 0.78
CA ASN A 9 -28.07 14.69 -0.62
C ASN A 9 -26.91 15.57 -1.11
N LYS A 10 -26.81 16.83 -0.66
CA LYS A 10 -25.66 17.69 -0.99
C LYS A 10 -24.35 17.19 -0.40
N THR A 11 -24.37 16.69 0.84
CA THR A 11 -23.19 16.06 1.44
C THR A 11 -22.84 14.72 0.78
N LEU A 12 -23.85 13.93 0.36
CA LEU A 12 -23.61 12.71 -0.41
C LEU A 12 -22.92 12.98 -1.75
N ALA A 13 -23.36 14.03 -2.47
CA ALA A 13 -22.79 14.41 -3.75
C ALA A 13 -21.34 14.94 -3.62
N SER A 14 -21.02 15.65 -2.53
CA SER A 14 -19.64 16.08 -2.28
C SER A 14 -18.71 14.91 -1.92
N ASP A 15 -19.20 13.96 -1.12
CA ASP A 15 -18.41 12.80 -0.68
C ASP A 15 -18.08 11.86 -1.85
N VAL A 16 -19.03 11.67 -2.77
CA VAL A 16 -18.81 10.92 -4.02
C VAL A 16 -17.86 11.66 -4.96
N GLY A 17 -17.93 13.00 -5.01
CA GLY A 17 -17.01 13.82 -5.79
C GLY A 17 -15.56 13.74 -5.32
N TRP A 18 -15.33 13.70 -4.00
CA TRP A 18 -13.99 13.53 -3.43
C TRP A 18 -13.44 12.12 -3.61
N GLY A 19 -14.27 11.10 -3.45
CA GLY A 19 -13.89 9.71 -3.77
C GLY A 19 -13.50 9.55 -5.23
N PHE A 20 -14.24 10.20 -6.14
CA PHE A 20 -13.92 10.24 -7.56
C PHE A 20 -12.63 11.01 -7.85
N LEU A 21 -12.40 12.17 -7.21
CA LEU A 21 -11.17 12.94 -7.38
C LEU A 21 -9.93 12.20 -6.85
N LEU A 22 -10.03 11.48 -5.74
CA LEU A 22 -8.93 10.65 -5.22
C LEU A 22 -8.65 9.44 -6.12
N LEU A 23 -9.70 8.80 -6.64
CA LEU A 23 -9.56 7.74 -7.64
C LEU A 23 -8.92 8.26 -8.92
N VAL A 24 -9.41 9.37 -9.46
CA VAL A 24 -8.85 10.01 -10.65
C VAL A 24 -7.41 10.47 -10.40
N GLY A 25 -7.11 11.04 -9.23
CA GLY A 25 -5.74 11.40 -8.84
C GLY A 25 -4.82 10.19 -8.74
N SER A 26 -5.27 9.11 -8.10
CA SER A 26 -4.55 7.83 -8.03
C SER A 26 -4.30 7.24 -9.43
N LEU A 27 -5.30 7.27 -10.31
CA LEU A 27 -5.20 6.81 -11.69
C LEU A 27 -4.29 7.70 -12.54
N ILE A 28 -4.29 9.02 -12.31
CA ILE A 28 -3.36 9.95 -12.96
C ILE A 28 -1.94 9.69 -12.49
N VAL A 29 -1.71 9.48 -11.18
CA VAL A 29 -0.39 9.13 -10.65
C VAL A 29 0.08 7.79 -11.21
N LEU A 30 -0.81 6.79 -11.29
CA LEU A 30 -0.52 5.50 -11.91
C LEU A 30 -0.17 5.67 -13.40
N PHE A 31 -0.93 6.48 -14.13
CA PHE A 31 -0.68 6.79 -15.54
C PHE A 31 0.62 7.56 -15.74
N LEU A 32 0.94 8.54 -14.89
CA LEU A 32 2.19 9.29 -14.92
C LEU A 32 3.39 8.40 -14.57
N LEU A 33 3.25 7.51 -13.59
CA LEU A 33 4.27 6.49 -13.29
C LEU A 33 4.49 5.57 -14.48
N PHE A 34 3.42 5.11 -15.14
CA PHE A 34 3.51 4.28 -16.33
C PHE A 34 4.11 5.04 -17.53
N ALA A 35 3.78 6.32 -17.68
CA ALA A 35 4.32 7.18 -18.75
C ALA A 35 5.79 7.56 -18.51
N PHE A 36 6.19 7.73 -17.25
CA PHE A 36 7.56 8.06 -16.87
C PHE A 36 8.49 6.84 -16.90
N PHE A 37 7.94 5.64 -16.61
CA PHE A 37 8.64 4.36 -16.73
C PHE A 37 7.95 3.48 -17.79
N PRO A 38 8.04 3.84 -19.09
CA PRO A 38 7.39 3.08 -20.16
C PRO A 38 7.90 1.64 -20.22
N ASN A 39 9.13 1.40 -19.76
CA ASN A 39 9.71 0.08 -19.59
C ASN A 39 10.16 -0.11 -18.13
N VAL A 40 9.22 -0.07 -17.18
CA VAL A 40 9.49 -0.31 -15.74
C VAL A 40 10.53 -1.41 -15.52
N LYS A 41 10.45 -2.53 -16.23
CA LYS A 41 11.40 -3.65 -16.09
C LYS A 41 12.83 -3.29 -16.52
N ALA A 42 13.00 -2.59 -17.63
CA ALA A 42 14.32 -2.25 -18.18
C ALA A 42 14.98 -1.10 -17.39
N ASP A 43 14.21 -0.07 -17.06
CA ASP A 43 14.70 1.09 -16.30
C ASP A 43 15.05 0.68 -14.87
N LEU A 44 14.20 -0.14 -14.26
CA LEU A 44 14.46 -0.70 -12.94
C LEU A 44 15.66 -1.64 -12.97
N LYS A 45 15.80 -2.49 -14.00
CA LYS A 45 16.97 -3.35 -14.15
C LYS A 45 18.26 -2.51 -14.24
N SER A 46 18.27 -1.47 -15.07
CA SER A 46 19.42 -0.57 -15.18
C SER A 46 19.72 0.16 -13.86
N TYR A 47 18.69 0.62 -13.15
CA TYR A 47 18.83 1.25 -11.84
C TYR A 47 19.40 0.30 -10.77
N LEU A 48 18.91 -0.94 -10.75
CA LEU A 48 19.35 -2.00 -9.84
C LEU A 48 20.78 -2.49 -10.16
N GLU A 49 21.18 -2.50 -11.43
CA GLU A 49 22.55 -2.78 -11.86
C GLU A 49 23.52 -1.65 -11.41
N GLY A 50 23.07 -0.39 -11.46
CA GLY A 50 23.89 0.76 -11.06
C GLY A 50 24.03 0.96 -9.55
N HIS A 51 22.98 0.68 -8.77
CA HIS A 51 22.92 0.97 -7.33
C HIS A 51 22.90 -0.27 -6.42
N GLY A 52 22.85 -1.47 -7.01
CA GLY A 52 22.86 -2.73 -6.29
C GLY A 52 21.70 -2.89 -5.30
N LEU A 53 21.98 -3.58 -4.18
CA LEU A 53 21.00 -3.84 -3.11
C LEU A 53 20.50 -2.58 -2.41
N PHE A 54 21.30 -1.51 -2.38
CA PHE A 54 20.89 -0.24 -1.75
C PHE A 54 19.82 0.48 -2.59
N GLY A 55 19.98 0.51 -3.91
CA GLY A 55 18.95 1.01 -4.83
C GLY A 55 17.66 0.20 -4.71
N TYR A 56 17.78 -1.12 -4.63
CA TYR A 56 16.65 -2.02 -4.42
C TYR A 56 15.88 -1.69 -3.13
N PHE A 57 16.59 -1.59 -2.00
CA PHE A 57 16.01 -1.28 -0.70
C PHE A 57 15.25 0.05 -0.73
N SER A 58 15.82 1.07 -1.35
CA SER A 58 15.21 2.39 -1.48
C SER A 58 13.90 2.31 -2.27
N VAL A 59 13.92 1.69 -3.45
CA VAL A 59 12.73 1.53 -4.29
C VAL A 59 11.64 0.74 -3.59
N MET A 60 11.99 -0.34 -2.88
CA MET A 60 11.02 -1.14 -2.12
C MET A 60 10.38 -0.34 -0.98
N THR A 61 11.18 0.44 -0.26
CA THR A 61 10.70 1.24 0.88
C THR A 61 9.77 2.35 0.42
N PHE A 62 10.18 3.13 -0.58
CA PHE A 62 9.34 4.21 -1.12
C PHE A 62 8.16 3.68 -1.94
N GLY A 63 8.31 2.51 -2.56
CA GLY A 63 7.24 1.83 -3.28
C GLY A 63 6.15 1.27 -2.38
N SER A 64 6.46 1.00 -1.10
CA SER A 64 5.48 0.53 -0.09
C SER A 64 4.84 1.71 0.69
N LEU A 65 4.94 2.93 0.16
CA LEU A 65 4.16 4.08 0.60
C LEU A 65 2.71 3.97 0.10
N PRO A 66 1.76 4.84 0.51
CA PRO A 66 0.39 4.81 -0.04
C PRO A 66 0.35 5.39 -1.47
N VAL A 67 1.20 4.86 -2.35
CA VAL A 67 1.37 5.21 -3.75
C VAL A 67 1.09 3.92 -4.53
N PRO A 68 0.35 3.98 -5.65
CA PRO A 68 0.06 2.78 -6.43
C PRO A 68 1.31 2.38 -7.23
N PHE A 69 2.27 1.73 -6.55
CA PHE A 69 3.57 1.36 -7.10
C PHE A 69 3.69 -0.19 -7.18
N PRO A 70 4.13 -0.75 -8.32
CA PRO A 70 4.14 -2.20 -8.54
C PRO A 70 5.36 -2.87 -7.90
N ILE A 71 5.45 -2.89 -6.56
CA ILE A 71 6.60 -3.51 -5.85
C ILE A 71 6.76 -5.00 -6.16
N ASP A 72 5.68 -5.72 -6.45
CA ASP A 72 5.76 -7.15 -6.80
C ASP A 72 6.56 -7.36 -8.10
N ALA A 73 6.41 -6.47 -9.08
CA ALA A 73 7.19 -6.52 -10.32
C ALA A 73 8.69 -6.22 -10.06
N VAL A 74 8.97 -5.31 -9.12
CA VAL A 74 10.35 -5.01 -8.67
C VAL A 74 10.99 -6.25 -8.03
N PHE A 75 10.24 -6.92 -7.15
CA PHE A 75 10.68 -8.15 -6.49
C PHE A 75 10.96 -9.26 -7.50
N ILE A 76 10.00 -9.56 -8.38
CA ILE A 76 10.12 -10.59 -9.41
C ILE A 76 11.34 -10.32 -10.31
N THR A 77 11.52 -9.07 -10.75
CA THR A 77 12.64 -8.70 -11.62
C THR A 77 13.98 -8.91 -10.91
N ALA A 78 14.12 -8.46 -9.66
CA ALA A 78 15.34 -8.63 -8.88
C ALA A 78 15.65 -10.11 -8.59
N PHE A 79 14.61 -10.92 -8.31
CA PHE A 79 14.73 -12.35 -8.00
C PHE A 79 15.27 -13.16 -9.19
N SER A 80 15.01 -12.73 -10.42
CA SER A 80 15.49 -13.40 -11.64
C SER A 80 17.00 -13.23 -11.90
N PHE A 81 17.63 -12.17 -11.41
CA PHE A 81 19.05 -11.88 -11.70
C PHE A 81 19.97 -11.97 -10.47
N TYR A 82 19.46 -11.77 -9.24
CA TYR A 82 20.28 -11.90 -8.03
C TYR A 82 20.49 -13.36 -7.62
N SER A 83 21.75 -13.78 -7.49
CA SER A 83 22.10 -15.15 -7.08
C SER A 83 21.76 -15.46 -5.61
N GLN A 84 21.79 -14.46 -4.73
CA GLN A 84 21.48 -14.64 -3.31
C GLN A 84 19.99 -14.39 -3.03
N LYS A 85 19.16 -15.39 -3.32
CA LYS A 85 17.69 -15.28 -3.23
C LYS A 85 17.20 -15.02 -1.79
N TRP A 86 17.80 -15.65 -0.79
CA TRP A 86 17.39 -15.50 0.62
C TRP A 86 17.66 -14.11 1.19
N SER A 87 18.80 -13.50 0.85
CA SER A 87 19.10 -12.13 1.28
C SER A 87 18.18 -11.12 0.61
N LEU A 88 17.82 -11.36 -0.66
CA LEU A 88 16.83 -10.55 -1.36
C LEU A 88 15.46 -10.62 -0.67
N ILE A 89 14.94 -11.81 -0.38
CA ILE A 89 13.65 -11.99 0.34
C ILE A 89 13.66 -11.24 1.67
N GLY A 90 14.70 -11.43 2.49
CA GLY A 90 14.84 -10.74 3.77
C GLY A 90 14.86 -9.22 3.62
N LEU A 91 15.57 -8.71 2.62
CA LEU A 91 15.66 -7.28 2.33
C LEU A 91 14.32 -6.71 1.86
N SER A 92 13.55 -7.45 1.05
CA SER A 92 12.21 -7.04 0.61
C SER A 92 11.24 -6.95 1.77
N ILE A 93 11.25 -7.94 2.67
CA ILE A 93 10.41 -7.94 3.88
C ILE A 93 10.74 -6.72 4.73
N LEU A 94 12.03 -6.47 4.98
CA LEU A 94 12.47 -5.32 5.78
C LEU A 94 12.09 -3.99 5.14
N ALA A 95 12.46 -3.78 3.87
CA ALA A 95 12.18 -2.54 3.14
C ALA A 95 10.67 -2.26 3.06
N SER A 96 9.89 -3.28 2.72
CA SER A 96 8.44 -3.13 2.58
C SER A 96 7.76 -2.91 3.92
N THR A 97 8.22 -3.57 5.00
CA THR A 97 7.73 -3.30 6.35
C THR A 97 8.00 -1.86 6.76
N ILE A 98 9.20 -1.33 6.50
CA ILE A 98 9.54 0.06 6.80
C ILE A 98 8.63 1.02 6.03
N GLY A 99 8.39 0.76 4.74
CA GLY A 99 7.48 1.57 3.93
C GLY A 99 6.04 1.52 4.43
N SER A 100 5.50 0.34 4.75
CA SER A 100 4.14 0.19 5.27
C SER A 100 3.98 0.81 6.66
N VAL A 101 5.00 0.76 7.53
CA VAL A 101 5.02 1.45 8.82
C VAL A 101 5.08 2.98 8.63
N ALA A 102 5.88 3.46 7.67
CA ALA A 102 5.89 4.88 7.32
C ALA A 102 4.51 5.33 6.82
N SER A 103 3.84 4.52 6.01
CA SER A 103 2.46 4.75 5.54
C SER A 103 1.48 4.89 6.71
N PHE A 104 1.57 4.00 7.70
CA PHE A 104 0.77 4.07 8.93
C PHE A 104 0.99 5.38 9.68
N TRP A 105 2.25 5.78 9.87
CA TRP A 105 2.60 7.03 10.57
C TRP A 105 2.14 8.28 9.83
N ILE A 106 2.26 8.29 8.50
CA ILE A 106 1.76 9.37 7.64
C ILE A 106 0.25 9.50 7.78
N ALA A 107 -0.48 8.37 7.74
CA ALA A 107 -1.93 8.37 7.91
C ALA A 107 -2.37 8.85 9.29
N TRP A 108 -1.65 8.42 10.34
CA TRP A 108 -1.90 8.82 11.72
C TRP A 108 -1.75 10.34 11.88
N SER A 109 -0.68 10.92 11.34
CA SER A 109 -0.41 12.37 11.38
C SER A 109 -1.42 13.19 10.56
N LEU A 110 -1.95 12.61 9.48
CA LEU A 110 -2.91 13.26 8.58
C LEU A 110 -4.37 13.03 8.98
N LYS A 111 -4.63 12.28 10.06
CA LYS A 111 -5.97 11.86 10.48
C LYS A 111 -6.98 12.99 10.55
N GLU A 112 -6.64 14.10 11.21
CA GLU A 112 -7.55 15.24 11.34
C GLU A 112 -7.85 15.94 10.01
N LYS A 113 -6.86 15.99 9.10
CA LYS A 113 -7.02 16.62 7.78
C LYS A 113 -7.85 15.72 6.87
N VAL A 114 -7.56 14.43 6.86
CA VAL A 114 -8.27 13.42 6.05
C VAL A 114 -9.71 13.25 6.53
N GLN A 115 -9.97 13.28 7.84
CA GLN A 115 -11.34 13.24 8.39
C GLN A 115 -12.17 14.49 8.03
N LYS A 116 -11.54 15.66 7.91
CA LYS A 116 -12.21 16.88 7.45
C LYS A 116 -12.50 16.86 5.94
N PHE A 117 -11.68 16.16 5.16
CA PHE A 117 -11.81 16.04 3.71
C PHE A 117 -12.71 14.89 3.25
N THR A 118 -12.75 13.80 4.03
CA THR A 118 -13.46 12.56 3.68
C THR A 118 -14.82 12.54 4.37
N GLY A 119 -15.87 12.37 3.59
CA GLY A 119 -17.25 12.28 4.06
C GLY A 119 -17.47 11.39 5.28
N HIS A 120 -18.22 11.89 6.26
CA HIS A 120 -18.46 11.23 7.55
C HIS A 120 -19.04 9.81 7.40
N ARG A 121 -19.83 9.54 6.35
CA ARG A 121 -20.44 8.22 6.11
C ARG A 121 -19.46 7.16 5.59
N PHE A 122 -18.57 7.53 4.67
CA PHE A 122 -17.55 6.60 4.15
C PHE A 122 -16.57 6.24 5.27
N PHE A 123 -16.17 7.26 6.04
CA PHE A 123 -15.30 7.09 7.20
C PHE A 123 -15.92 6.15 8.25
N VAL A 124 -17.19 6.33 8.62
CA VAL A 124 -17.88 5.48 9.61
C VAL A 124 -18.04 4.04 9.12
N THR A 125 -18.31 3.84 7.82
CA THR A 125 -18.46 2.49 7.25
C THR A 125 -17.13 1.75 7.31
N ILE A 126 -16.05 2.32 6.77
CA ILE A 126 -14.73 1.68 6.80
C ILE A 126 -14.23 1.52 8.23
N LYS A 127 -14.40 2.53 9.09
CA LYS A 127 -14.04 2.44 10.52
C LYS A 127 -14.68 1.24 11.19
N ARG A 128 -15.98 1.01 10.97
CA ARG A 128 -16.68 -0.13 11.55
C ARG A 128 -16.14 -1.48 11.02
N TYR A 129 -15.86 -1.59 9.72
CA TYR A 129 -15.20 -2.78 9.18
C TYR A 129 -13.79 -2.98 9.75
N PHE A 130 -13.04 -1.91 9.99
CA PHE A 130 -11.71 -1.97 10.58
C PHE A 130 -11.75 -2.26 12.10
N GLU A 131 -12.79 -1.83 12.81
CA GLU A 131 -13.01 -2.18 14.22
C GLU A 131 -13.40 -3.65 14.37
N ASP A 132 -14.25 -4.16 13.47
CA ASP A 132 -14.73 -5.55 13.50
C ASP A 132 -13.66 -6.55 13.00
N TYR A 133 -12.80 -6.15 12.03
CA TYR A 133 -11.88 -7.07 11.34
C TYR A 133 -10.42 -6.60 11.23
N GLY A 134 -10.04 -5.42 11.74
CA GLY A 134 -8.74 -4.79 11.45
C GLY A 134 -7.52 -5.69 11.66
N ASP A 135 -7.48 -6.40 12.78
CA ASP A 135 -6.39 -7.34 13.11
C ASP A 135 -6.30 -8.47 12.07
N TYR A 136 -7.44 -9.02 11.62
CA TYR A 136 -7.50 -10.09 10.63
C TYR A 136 -7.34 -9.56 9.19
N ALA A 137 -7.80 -8.35 8.90
CA ALA A 137 -7.75 -7.75 7.58
C ALA A 137 -6.31 -7.50 7.15
N VAL A 138 -5.46 -6.98 8.06
CA VAL A 138 -4.03 -6.78 7.77
C VAL A 138 -3.35 -8.14 7.50
N LEU A 139 -3.64 -9.17 8.31
CA LEU A 139 -3.06 -10.50 8.10
C LEU A 139 -3.53 -11.17 6.81
N LEU A 140 -4.85 -11.21 6.58
CA LEU A 140 -5.43 -11.90 5.42
C LEU A 140 -5.07 -11.21 4.11
N ILE A 141 -5.17 -9.88 4.05
CA ILE A 141 -4.82 -9.10 2.85
C ILE A 141 -3.31 -9.13 2.62
N GLY A 142 -2.51 -9.18 3.69
CA GLY A 142 -1.06 -9.29 3.61
C GLY A 142 -0.55 -10.58 2.99
N ILE A 143 -1.36 -11.64 2.94
CA ILE A 143 -0.97 -12.91 2.29
C ILE A 143 -1.18 -12.83 0.77
N ILE A 144 -2.10 -11.99 0.32
CA ILE A 144 -2.50 -11.91 -1.08
C ILE A 144 -1.38 -11.24 -1.89
N PRO A 145 -0.99 -11.78 -3.07
CA PRO A 145 0.08 -11.22 -3.91
C PRO A 145 -0.37 -9.96 -4.68
N PHE A 146 -0.93 -8.98 -3.97
CA PHE A 146 -1.32 -7.67 -4.45
C PHE A 146 -0.84 -6.61 -3.45
N ALA A 147 0.46 -6.32 -3.48
CA ALA A 147 1.07 -5.43 -2.50
C ALA A 147 0.47 -4.02 -2.50
N ALA A 148 0.08 -3.50 -3.67
CA ALA A 148 -0.55 -2.18 -3.78
C ALA A 148 -1.87 -2.07 -2.98
N VAL A 149 -2.62 -3.17 -2.87
CA VAL A 149 -3.86 -3.20 -2.07
C VAL A 149 -3.52 -3.22 -0.58
N PHE A 150 -2.50 -3.98 -0.21
CA PHE A 150 -2.04 -4.07 1.18
C PHE A 150 -1.55 -2.73 1.73
N ASP A 151 -0.77 -1.95 0.97
CA ASP A 151 -0.26 -0.66 1.43
C ASP A 151 -1.39 0.37 1.68
N VAL A 152 -2.48 0.28 0.91
CA VAL A 152 -3.70 1.07 1.15
C VAL A 152 -4.36 0.65 2.47
N VAL A 153 -4.43 -0.65 2.76
CA VAL A 153 -4.95 -1.16 4.04
C VAL A 153 -4.09 -0.68 5.20
N CYS A 154 -2.76 -0.69 5.06
CA CYS A 154 -1.84 -0.15 6.07
C CYS A 154 -2.05 1.35 6.33
N PHE A 155 -2.30 2.12 5.27
CA PHE A 155 -2.64 3.53 5.41
C PHE A 155 -3.96 3.72 6.19
N PHE A 156 -5.01 2.95 5.87
CA PHE A 156 -6.27 3.00 6.61
C PHE A 156 -6.11 2.55 8.07
N ALA A 157 -5.25 1.58 8.36
CA ALA A 157 -4.96 1.16 9.73
C ALA A 157 -4.44 2.32 10.60
N GLY A 158 -3.55 3.16 10.05
CA GLY A 158 -3.07 4.36 10.74
C GLY A 158 -4.14 5.44 10.90
N LEU A 159 -5.02 5.57 9.91
CA LEU A 159 -6.14 6.53 9.95
C LEU A 159 -7.15 6.21 11.06
N PHE A 160 -7.32 4.92 11.40
CA PHE A 160 -8.26 4.45 12.42
C PHE A 160 -7.64 4.20 13.81
N ASP A 161 -6.39 4.59 14.04
CA ASP A 161 -5.72 4.44 15.35
C ASP A 161 -5.62 2.96 15.82
N MET A 162 -5.38 2.05 14.88
CA MET A 162 -5.11 0.66 15.22
C MET A 162 -3.85 0.56 16.10
N ASP A 163 -3.84 -0.37 17.05
CA ASP A 163 -2.70 -0.57 17.94
C ASP A 163 -1.42 -0.84 17.12
N SER A 164 -0.41 0.03 17.30
CA SER A 164 0.79 0.04 16.47
C SER A 164 1.60 -1.26 16.60
N TRP A 165 1.51 -1.95 17.75
CA TRP A 165 2.21 -3.20 17.96
C TRP A 165 1.52 -4.35 17.22
N ARG A 166 0.19 -4.48 17.34
CA ARG A 166 -0.59 -5.46 16.58
C ARG A 166 -0.42 -5.26 15.07
N PHE A 167 -0.45 -3.99 14.64
CA PHE A 167 -0.21 -3.63 13.25
C PHE A 167 1.18 -4.07 12.79
N LEU A 168 2.24 -3.75 13.54
CA LEU A 168 3.60 -4.10 13.18
C LEU A 168 3.79 -5.61 13.05
N VAL A 169 3.27 -6.39 14.00
CA VAL A 169 3.31 -7.86 13.93
C VAL A 169 2.54 -8.38 12.72
N GLY A 170 1.33 -7.85 12.49
CA GLY A 170 0.50 -8.22 11.34
C GLY A 170 1.19 -7.93 10.00
N VAL A 171 1.86 -6.78 9.87
CA VAL A 171 2.61 -6.40 8.66
C VAL A 171 3.81 -7.30 8.45
N ILE A 172 4.62 -7.55 9.49
CA ILE A 172 5.79 -8.41 9.36
C ILE A 172 5.36 -9.81 8.93
N VAL A 173 4.35 -10.38 9.57
CA VAL A 173 3.83 -11.72 9.22
C VAL A 173 3.26 -11.73 7.81
N GLY A 174 2.40 -10.76 7.46
CA GLY A 174 1.83 -10.63 6.12
C GLY A 174 2.89 -10.53 5.04
N ARG A 175 3.82 -9.56 5.16
CA ARG A 175 4.91 -9.35 4.20
C ARG A 175 5.85 -10.55 4.10
N THR A 176 6.12 -11.23 5.21
CA THR A 176 6.92 -12.45 5.20
C THR A 176 6.23 -13.54 4.38
N LEU A 177 4.95 -13.81 4.63
CA LEU A 177 4.18 -14.79 3.88
C LEU A 177 4.06 -14.40 2.39
N HIS A 178 3.80 -13.13 2.09
CA HIS A 178 3.71 -12.59 0.74
C HIS A 178 4.97 -12.87 -0.09
N PHE A 179 6.14 -12.39 0.38
CA PHE A 179 7.37 -12.53 -0.39
C PHE A 179 7.86 -13.97 -0.45
N LEU A 180 7.60 -14.78 0.59
CA LEU A 180 7.87 -16.21 0.54
C LEU A 180 6.98 -16.93 -0.47
N LEU A 181 5.69 -16.61 -0.55
CA LEU A 181 4.78 -17.19 -1.54
C LEU A 181 5.21 -16.84 -2.97
N ILE A 182 5.54 -15.57 -3.23
CA ILE A 182 6.02 -15.16 -4.56
C ILE A 182 7.35 -15.84 -4.88
N ALA A 183 8.30 -15.88 -3.93
CA ALA A 183 9.58 -16.56 -4.14
C ALA A 183 9.41 -18.06 -4.40
N PHE A 184 8.48 -18.72 -3.69
CA PHE A 184 8.15 -20.12 -3.90
C PHE A 184 7.60 -20.35 -5.31
N ILE A 185 6.62 -19.55 -5.74
CA ILE A 185 6.06 -19.62 -7.10
C ILE A 185 7.16 -19.43 -8.16
N LEU A 186 8.02 -18.42 -8.00
CA LEU A 186 9.13 -18.15 -8.91
C LEU A 186 10.24 -19.22 -8.89
N SER A 187 10.32 -20.03 -7.82
CA SER A 187 11.31 -21.11 -7.73
C SER A 187 10.84 -22.40 -8.41
N VAL A 188 9.52 -22.54 -8.63
CA VAL A 188 8.90 -23.72 -9.23
C VAL A 188 8.74 -23.56 -10.75
N ILE A 189 8.65 -22.33 -11.24
CA ILE A 189 8.57 -21.97 -12.67
C ILE A 189 9.97 -21.83 -13.25
#